data_AF-A0A7Y8L2K2-F1
#
_entry.id   AF-A0A7Y8L2K2-F1
#
_cell.length_a   1.000
_cell.length_b   1.000
_cell.length_c   1.000
_cell.angle_alpha   90.00
_cell.angle_beta   90.00
_cell.angle_gamma   90.00
#
_symmetry.space_group_name_H-M   'P 1'
#
loop_
_entity.id
_entity.type
_entity.pdbx_description
1 polymer ?
#
loop_
_entity_poly.entity_id
_entity_poly.type
_entity_poly.pdbx_seq_one_letter_code
_entity_poly.pdbx_strand_id
1 'polypeptide(L)' 'MKSRWGSYSRKNNINLSIYLMRLPEHLIDYVILHDLVHTVHHNHGAGFWNLLDIVCVGARGIYKELRKYRVAFF' A
#
# COMPACT_ATOMS: atom_id res chain seq x y z
N MET A 1 4.86 2.74 -4.25
CA MET A 1 5.82 2.82 -3.13
C MET A 1 6.79 1.63 -3.23
N LYS A 2 8.13 1.78 -3.19
CA LYS A 2 9.03 0.62 -3.02
C LYS A 2 9.17 0.37 -1.52
N SER A 3 8.20 -0.33 -0.95
CA SER A 3 8.20 -0.64 0.48
C SER A 3 8.62 -2.09 0.72
N ARG A 4 8.94 -2.42 1.97
CA ARG A 4 9.19 -3.81 2.39
C ARG A 4 7.92 -4.68 2.41
N TRP A 5 6.77 -4.07 2.21
CA TRP A 5 5.44 -4.69 2.31
C TRP A 5 4.88 -5.10 0.95
N GLY A 6 5.17 -4.31 -0.09
CA GLY A 6 4.70 -4.56 -1.44
C GLY A 6 5.28 -3.58 -2.47
N SER A 7 5.08 -3.91 -3.74
CA SER A 7 5.43 -3.03 -4.86
C SER A 7 4.60 -3.31 -6.11
N TYR A 8 4.14 -2.24 -6.74
CA TYR A 8 3.66 -2.20 -8.11
C TYR A 8 4.79 -1.89 -9.12
N SER A 9 4.73 -2.51 -10.30
CA SER A 9 5.57 -2.18 -11.46
C SER A 9 4.73 -1.66 -12.63
N ARG A 10 5.31 -0.80 -13.48
CA ARG A 10 4.64 -0.27 -14.70
C ARG A 10 4.25 -1.34 -15.73
N LYS A 11 4.65 -2.60 -15.53
CA LYS A 11 4.21 -3.76 -16.32
C LYS A 11 2.93 -4.40 -15.75
N ASN A 12 2.21 -3.69 -14.87
CA ASN A 12 1.03 -4.16 -14.15
C ASN A 12 1.24 -5.37 -13.23
N ASN A 13 2.47 -5.63 -12.80
CA ASN A 13 2.72 -6.63 -11.76
C ASN A 13 2.58 -6.00 -10.38
N ILE A 14 1.76 -6.60 -9.52
CA ILE A 14 1.68 -6.34 -8.08
C ILE A 14 2.47 -7.45 -7.37
N ASN A 15 3.42 -7.05 -6.54
CA ASN A 15 4.23 -7.97 -5.74
C ASN A 15 3.92 -7.73 -4.27
N LEU A 16 3.45 -8.76 -3.58
CA LEU A 16 3.15 -8.73 -2.16
C LEU A 16 4.25 -9.45 -1.38
N SER A 17 4.72 -8.83 -0.31
CA SER A 17 5.75 -9.41 0.54
C SER A 17 5.13 -10.39 1.52
N ILE A 18 5.77 -11.54 1.74
CA ILE A 18 5.36 -12.49 2.80
C ILE A 18 5.35 -11.85 4.20
N TYR A 19 6.09 -10.76 4.39
CA TYR A 19 6.09 -10.02 5.65
C TYR A 19 4.74 -9.35 5.95
N LEU A 20 3.85 -9.17 4.97
CA LEU A 20 2.48 -8.68 5.20
C LEU A 20 1.74 -9.50 6.25
N MET A 21 2.01 -10.81 6.33
CA MET A 21 1.40 -11.71 7.33
C MET A 21 1.70 -11.30 8.79
N ARG A 22 2.62 -10.37 9.03
CA ARG A 22 2.96 -9.83 10.35
C ARG A 22 2.24 -8.51 10.68
N LEU A 23 1.46 -7.97 9.75
CA LEU A 23 0.69 -6.76 9.96
C LEU A 23 -0.73 -7.10 10.41
N PRO A 24 -1.39 -6.21 11.17
CA PRO A 24 -2.84 -6.21 11.30
C PRO A 24 -3.54 -6.18 9.93
N GLU A 25 -4.70 -6.82 9.85
CA GLU A 25 -5.48 -7.01 8.61
C GLU A 25 -5.74 -5.70 7.86
N HIS A 26 -6.16 -4.65 8.57
CA HIS A 26 -6.44 -3.34 7.96
C HIS A 26 -5.22 -2.69 7.30
N LEU A 27 -4.00 -3.00 7.78
CA LEU A 27 -2.77 -2.52 7.16
C LEU A 27 -2.41 -3.34 5.92
N ILE A 28 -2.73 -4.63 5.91
CA ILE A 28 -2.57 -5.50 4.73
C ILE A 28 -3.50 -4.99 3.62
N ASP A 29 -4.78 -4.79 3.94
CA ASP A 29 -5.77 -4.26 3.00
C ASP A 29 -5.31 -2.93 2.39
N TYR A 30 -4.81 -2.01 3.23
CA TYR A 30 -4.26 -0.74 2.75
C TYR A 30 -3.11 -0.93 1.75
N VAL A 31 -2.17 -1.86 1.99
CA VAL A 31 -1.06 -2.10 1.05
C VAL A 31 -1.57 -2.66 -0.27
N ILE A 32 -2.53 -3.59 -0.23
CA ILE A 32 -3.13 -4.19 -1.42
C ILE A 32 -3.89 -3.13 -2.23
N LEU A 33 -4.76 -2.35 -1.57
CA LEU A 33 -5.52 -1.27 -2.21
C LEU A 33 -4.60 -0.20 -2.79
N HIS A 34 -3.51 0.16 -2.09
CA HIS A 34 -2.50 1.09 -2.60
C HIS A 34 -1.89 0.63 -3.93
N ASP A 35 -1.46 -0.63 -4.02
CA ASP A 35 -0.87 -1.19 -5.23
C ASP A 35 -1.91 -1.42 -6.34
N LEU A 36 -3.17 -1.70 -6.00
CA LEU A 36 -4.27 -1.75 -6.97
C LEU A 36 -4.57 -0.38 -7.56
N VAL A 37 -4.61 0.69 -6.76
CA VAL A 37 -4.80 2.07 -7.26
C VAL A 37 -3.67 2.45 -8.23
N HIS A 38 -2.46 1.92 -8.04
CA HIS A 38 -1.35 2.14 -8.96
C HIS A 38 -1.56 1.58 -10.38
N THR A 39 -2.49 0.63 -10.57
CA THR A 39 -2.90 0.14 -11.90
C THR A 39 -3.64 1.20 -12.72
N VAL A 40 -4.28 2.16 -12.05
CA VAL A 40 -5.02 3.28 -12.65
C VAL A 40 -4.20 4.57 -12.61
N HIS A 41 -3.48 4.82 -11.52
CA HIS A 41 -2.68 6.02 -11.29
C HIS A 41 -1.24 5.68 -10.91
N HIS A 42 -0.32 5.80 -11.86
CA HIS A 42 1.08 5.39 -11.66
C HIS A 42 1.90 6.25 -10.68
N ASN A 43 1.40 7.44 -10.33
CA ASN A 43 2.07 8.40 -9.42
C ASN A 43 1.10 8.83 -8.32
N HIS A 44 1.62 9.21 -7.14
CA HIS A 44 0.86 9.67 -5.96
C HIS A 44 0.29 11.10 -6.09
N GLY A 45 -0.24 11.45 -7.26
CA GLY A 45 -0.90 12.75 -7.51
C GLY A 45 -2.32 12.81 -6.96
N ALA A 46 -3.04 13.90 -7.23
CA ALA A 46 -4.40 14.10 -6.72
C ALA A 46 -5.37 12.96 -7.09
N GLY A 47 -5.35 12.49 -8.35
CA GLY A 47 -6.19 11.37 -8.79
C GLY A 47 -5.94 10.07 -8.01
N PHE A 48 -4.67 9.75 -7.72
CA PHE A 48 -4.31 8.60 -6.90
C PHE A 48 -4.93 8.70 -5.51
N TRP A 49 -4.76 9.84 -4.84
CA TRP A 49 -5.28 10.02 -3.48
C TRP A 49 -6.80 10.04 -3.44
N ASN A 50 -7.44 10.67 -4.42
CA ASN A 50 -8.89 10.70 -4.53
C ASN A 50 -9.46 9.27 -4.69
N LEU A 51 -8.88 8.45 -5.58
CA LEU A 51 -9.33 7.08 -5.75
C LEU A 51 -9.04 6.23 -4.51
N LEU A 52 -7.86 6.40 -3.89
CA LEU A 52 -7.51 5.67 -2.68
C LEU A 52 -8.43 6.02 -1.51
N ASP A 53 -8.80 7.28 -1.33
CA ASP A 53 -9.72 7.73 -0.27
C ASP A 53 -11.15 7.19 -0.49
N ILE A 54 -11.56 6.92 -1.74
CA ILE A 54 -12.85 6.28 -2.08
C ILE A 54 -12.86 4.81 -1.67
N VAL A 55 -11.79 4.07 -1.97
CA VAL A 55 -11.73 2.61 -1.75
C VAL A 55 -11.19 2.23 -0.37
N CYS A 56 -10.51 3.16 0.32
CA CYS A 56 -9.88 2.95 1.61
C CYS A 56 -10.14 4.18 2.50
N VAL A 57 -11.22 4.12 3.27
CA VAL A 57 -11.60 5.20 4.18
C VAL A 57 -10.49 5.45 5.20
N GLY A 58 -10.01 6.70 5.28
CA GLY A 58 -8.95 7.06 6.22
C GLY A 58 -7.54 6.61 5.80
N ALA A 59 -7.31 6.35 4.50
CA ALA A 59 -6.03 5.91 3.93
C ALA A 59 -4.80 6.66 4.48
N ARG A 60 -4.88 7.99 4.64
CA ARG A 60 -3.75 8.79 5.17
C ARG A 60 -3.42 8.48 6.64
N GLY A 61 -4.42 8.16 7.45
CA GLY A 61 -4.24 7.74 8.84
C GLY A 61 -3.57 6.37 8.89
N ILE A 62 -4.07 5.43 8.08
CA ILE A 62 -3.53 4.08 7.96
C ILE A 62 -2.08 4.12 7.45
N TYR A 63 -1.77 4.98 6.49
CA TYR A 63 -0.40 5.19 6.02
C TYR A 63 0.55 5.62 7.15
N LYS A 64 0.12 6.54 8.02
CA LYS A 64 0.92 6.98 9.17
C LYS A 64 1.12 5.85 10.18
N GLU A 65 0.11 5.02 10.38
CA GLU A 65 0.19 3.83 11.23
C GLU A 65 1.16 2.79 10.66
N LEU A 66 1.05 2.45 9.38
CA LEU A 66 1.91 1.50 8.68
C LEU A 66 3.39 1.84 8.82
N ARG A 67 3.75 3.13 8.84
CA ARG A 67 5.15 3.59 9.03
C ARG A 67 5.74 3.24 10.40
N LYS A 68 4.93 2.89 11.39
CA LYS A 68 5.39 2.42 12.71
C LYS A 68 5.90 0.98 12.67
N TYR A 69 5.48 0.20 11.68
CA TYR A 69 5.90 -1.19 11.50
C TYR A 69 7.20 -1.25 10.72
N ARG A 70 8.14 -2.08 11.19
CA ARG A 70 9.39 -2.39 10.48
C ARG A 70 9.58 -3.89 10.41
N VAL A 71 9.99 -4.37 9.24
CA VAL A 71 10.50 -5.74 9.11
C VAL A 71 11.88 -5.76 9.75
N ALA A 72 12.01 -6.37 10.93
CA ALA A 72 13.31 -6.68 11.50
C ALA A 72 13.91 -7.85 10.71
N PHE A 73 15.12 -7.68 10.20
CA PHE A 73 15.94 -8.78 9.71
C PHE A 73 16.82 -9.19 10.89
N PHE A 74 16.73 -10.45 11.30
CA PHE A 74 17.66 -11.03 12.28
C PHE A 74 19.07 -11.11 11.70
#